data_AF-A0A060YG70-F1
#
_entry.id   AF-A0A060YG70-F1
#
_cell.length_a   1.000
_cell.length_b   1.000
_cell.length_c   1.000
_cell.angle_alpha   90.00
_cell.angle_beta   90.00
_cell.angle_gamma   90.00
#
_symmetry.space_group_name_H-M   'P 1'
#
loop_
_entity.id
_entity.type
_entity.pdbx_description
1 polymer ?
#
loop_
_entity_poly.entity_id
_entity_poly.type
_entity_poly.pdbx_seq_one_letter_code
_entity_poly.pdbx_strand_id
1 'polypeptide(L)'
;MAAIINQARSALSKMFNSERYSHFTLQSDEEGDEGSQVEVEVRLSDDVDDHAPSEQMGQPRGSPSYRPRPQQNNRKVCYLALGTLFIFIIGYLIGYVSHHSPRKEPITCDSEQEVGVAEEAVVESSLSWNDITSLLAQRLTPDAFNSRLSDVEQPDHVAGSSADGILEYHVFDSFKSLEMEPWTDIHYVQLQTANSQKPNRVMIGQEEVGQPKGYLAYSATGKAQGKAVYGNYGSQEDLMLLQTLKVELNGTVILLRATGQISLAQQVANVAALGVSAVLIYLDPKDYKFQPTTELYGHVHLGSGDPFTPGFPSFNHTQFPPTQSSGLPTVLAQSITAASAAKILT
;
A
#
# COMPACT_ATOMS: atom_id res chain seq x y z
N MET A 1 -32.62 6.29 -17.01
CA MET A 1 -31.41 5.54 -16.61
C MET A 1 -30.59 6.24 -15.52
N ALA A 2 -30.36 7.56 -15.60
CA ALA A 2 -29.63 8.31 -14.57
C ALA A 2 -30.15 8.16 -13.13
N ALA A 3 -31.48 8.12 -12.92
CA ALA A 3 -32.08 7.96 -11.59
C ALA A 3 -31.72 6.62 -10.91
N ILE A 4 -31.71 5.52 -11.68
CA ILE A 4 -31.39 4.17 -11.16
C ILE A 4 -29.90 4.07 -10.84
N ILE A 5 -29.04 4.68 -11.67
CA ILE A 5 -27.59 4.74 -11.43
C ILE A 5 -27.29 5.54 -10.16
N ASN A 6 -27.98 6.66 -9.96
CA ASN A 6 -27.83 7.48 -8.75
C ASN A 6 -28.34 6.75 -7.49
N GLN A 7 -29.40 5.96 -7.61
CA GLN A 7 -29.93 5.15 -6.50
C GLN A 7 -28.97 4.00 -6.13
N ALA A 8 -28.39 3.32 -7.12
CA ALA A 8 -27.36 2.30 -6.91
C ALA A 8 -26.07 2.90 -6.31
N ARG A 9 -25.63 4.08 -6.80
CA ARG A 9 -24.50 4.84 -6.23
C ARG A 9 -24.78 5.24 -4.78
N SER A 10 -25.98 5.71 -4.47
CA SER A 10 -26.40 6.07 -3.11
C SER A 10 -26.41 4.85 -2.17
N ALA A 11 -26.97 3.72 -2.60
CA ALA A 11 -26.96 2.47 -1.83
C ALA A 11 -25.53 1.96 -1.56
N LEU A 12 -24.66 1.98 -2.58
CA LEU A 12 -23.24 1.61 -2.43
C LEU A 12 -22.51 2.57 -1.48
N SER A 13 -22.67 3.89 -1.65
CA SER A 13 -22.01 4.89 -0.80
C SER A 13 -22.38 4.76 0.68
N LYS A 14 -23.65 4.45 0.99
CA LYS A 14 -24.13 4.21 2.35
C LYS A 14 -23.54 2.94 2.96
N MET A 15 -23.23 1.93 2.16
CA MET A 15 -22.62 0.67 2.64
C MET A 15 -21.10 0.77 2.79
N PHE A 16 -20.41 1.57 1.97
CA PHE A 16 -18.95 1.74 2.01
C PHE A 16 -18.47 2.89 2.91
N ASN A 17 -19.38 3.59 3.60
CA ASN A 17 -19.03 4.58 4.62
C ASN A 17 -18.45 3.97 5.92
N SER A 18 -18.10 2.68 5.94
CA SER A 18 -17.21 2.13 6.96
C SER A 18 -15.76 2.57 6.65
N GLU A 19 -15.31 3.63 7.33
CA GLU A 19 -13.92 4.08 7.42
C GLU A 19 -13.19 4.15 6.06
N ARG A 20 -13.33 5.29 5.36
CA ARG A 20 -12.47 5.63 4.22
C ARG A 20 -11.02 5.72 4.69
N TYR A 21 -10.25 4.67 4.50
CA TYR A 21 -8.80 4.70 4.66
C TYR A 21 -8.19 5.29 3.38
N SER A 22 -8.03 6.61 3.35
CA SER A 22 -7.19 7.30 2.36
C SER A 22 -5.92 7.78 3.06
N HIS A 23 -4.76 7.50 2.46
CA HIS A 23 -3.46 7.98 2.95
C HIS A 23 -3.18 9.45 2.56
N PHE A 24 -4.13 10.06 1.83
CA PHE A 24 -4.09 11.44 1.38
C PHE A 24 -5.34 12.17 1.87
N THR A 25 -5.14 13.36 2.42
CA THR A 25 -6.21 14.25 2.87
C THR A 25 -7.00 14.73 1.65
N LEU A 26 -8.18 14.14 1.41
CA LEU A 26 -9.13 14.71 0.47
C LEU A 26 -9.81 15.90 1.16
N GLN A 27 -9.62 17.10 0.64
CA GLN A 27 -10.44 18.24 1.01
C GLN A 27 -11.86 18.04 0.46
N SER A 28 -12.86 18.36 1.28
CA SER A 28 -14.27 18.41 0.85
C SER A 28 -14.50 19.70 0.08
N ASP A 29 -14.89 19.59 -1.20
CA ASP A 29 -15.39 20.70 -1.98
C ASP A 29 -16.71 21.20 -1.37
N GLU A 30 -16.70 22.39 -0.78
CA GLU A 30 -17.91 23.19 -0.59
C GLU A 30 -18.05 24.11 -1.80
N GLU A 31 -19.15 23.93 -2.56
CA GLU A 31 -19.56 24.78 -3.68
C GLU A 31 -19.71 26.24 -3.23
N GLY A 32 -18.99 27.15 -3.86
CA GLY A 32 -19.12 28.58 -3.60
C GLY A 32 -18.15 29.48 -4.37
N ASP A 33 -18.49 29.69 -5.65
CA ASP A 33 -18.29 30.93 -6.44
C ASP A 33 -16.89 31.56 -6.63
N GLU A 34 -16.81 32.33 -7.72
CA GLU A 34 -15.63 32.83 -8.42
C GLU A 34 -14.53 33.50 -7.57
N GLY A 35 -13.28 33.14 -7.91
CA GLY A 35 -12.14 34.05 -7.91
C GLY A 35 -11.58 34.46 -6.55
N SER A 36 -10.76 33.62 -5.92
CA SER A 36 -9.76 34.12 -4.98
C SER A 36 -8.49 33.28 -4.99
N GLN A 37 -7.38 33.96 -5.16
CA GLN A 37 -6.02 33.48 -5.01
C GLN A 37 -5.86 32.91 -3.59
N VAL A 38 -5.57 31.62 -3.45
CA VAL A 38 -5.39 30.98 -2.14
C VAL A 38 -3.91 31.09 -1.77
N GLU A 39 -3.58 32.15 -1.02
CA GLU A 39 -2.32 32.29 -0.30
C GLU A 39 -2.42 31.48 1.01
N VAL A 40 -1.63 30.43 1.16
CA VAL A 40 -1.63 29.58 2.37
C VAL A 40 -0.61 30.14 3.36
N GLU A 41 -1.08 30.92 4.35
CA GLU A 41 -0.28 31.35 5.50
C GLU A 41 -0.24 30.21 6.54
N VAL A 42 0.89 29.51 6.63
CA VAL A 42 1.13 28.50 7.68
C VAL A 42 1.58 29.21 8.95
N ARG A 43 0.71 29.26 9.97
CA ARG A 43 1.11 29.73 11.31
C ARG A 43 1.76 28.61 12.10
N LEU A 44 3.08 28.71 12.24
CA LEU A 44 3.85 27.93 13.20
C LEU A 44 3.66 28.57 14.58
N SER A 45 3.01 27.87 15.49
CA SER A 45 3.00 28.22 16.91
C SER A 45 4.35 27.82 17.52
N ASP A 46 5.23 28.81 17.71
CA ASP A 46 6.35 28.75 18.65
C ASP A 46 5.79 29.02 20.05
N ASP A 47 5.83 28.02 20.93
CA ASP A 47 5.83 28.25 22.37
C ASP A 47 7.12 27.64 22.93
N VAL A 48 8.08 28.54 23.18
CA VAL A 48 9.28 28.32 23.96
C VAL A 48 8.91 28.59 25.41
N ASP A 49 9.05 27.59 26.28
CA ASP A 49 9.21 27.84 27.71
C ASP A 49 10.27 26.92 28.30
N ASP A 50 11.40 27.53 28.65
CA ASP A 50 12.53 26.94 29.37
C ASP A 50 12.19 26.83 30.86
N HIS A 51 12.43 25.67 31.49
CA HIS A 51 13.05 25.53 32.82
C HIS A 51 13.52 24.07 33.06
N ALA A 52 14.76 23.94 33.56
CA ALA A 52 15.66 22.78 33.56
C ALA A 52 15.42 21.71 34.68
N PRO A 53 16.37 20.79 34.99
CA PRO A 53 16.79 19.60 34.24
C PRO A 53 16.65 18.29 35.07
N SER A 54 16.52 17.13 34.41
CA SER A 54 16.95 15.85 35.01
C SER A 54 17.19 14.77 33.95
N GLU A 55 18.36 14.15 34.04
CA GLU A 55 18.86 13.04 33.25
C GLU A 55 17.94 11.80 33.32
N GLN A 56 17.59 11.23 32.17
CA GLN A 56 17.50 9.77 32.00
C GLN A 56 17.39 9.36 30.52
N MET A 57 18.27 8.41 30.19
CA MET A 57 18.38 7.61 28.96
C MET A 57 17.03 7.29 28.28
N GLY A 58 16.89 7.60 26.99
CA GLY A 58 15.67 7.30 26.23
C GLY A 58 15.88 7.27 24.71
N GLN A 59 15.53 6.13 24.11
CA GLN A 59 15.51 5.74 22.69
C GLN A 59 15.11 6.84 21.68
N PRO A 60 15.63 6.81 20.43
CA PRO A 60 15.10 7.64 19.37
C PRO A 60 13.67 7.20 19.04
N ARG A 61 12.70 8.09 19.29
CA ARG A 61 11.31 7.93 18.89
C ARG A 61 11.24 7.83 17.37
N GLY A 62 10.86 6.65 16.89
CA GLY A 62 10.60 6.37 15.49
C GLY A 62 9.39 7.14 14.97
N SER A 63 9.45 7.44 13.67
CA SER A 63 8.36 7.96 12.84
C SER A 63 7.13 7.04 12.92
N PRO A 64 5.90 7.58 12.86
CA PRO A 64 4.69 6.81 13.09
C PRO A 64 4.25 6.08 11.82
N SER A 65 4.81 4.90 11.55
CA SER A 65 4.30 4.05 10.45
C SER A 65 4.39 2.55 10.73
N TYR A 66 4.11 2.14 11.97
CA TYR A 66 3.82 0.75 12.29
C TYR A 66 2.79 0.68 13.44
N ARG A 67 1.52 0.42 13.13
CA ARG A 67 0.55 -0.01 14.16
C ARG A 67 0.65 -1.53 14.31
N PRO A 68 0.99 -2.07 15.49
CA PRO A 68 0.80 -3.50 15.73
C PRO A 68 -0.70 -3.84 15.67
N ARG A 69 -1.02 -5.05 15.19
CA ARG A 69 -2.40 -5.59 15.19
C ARG A 69 -3.05 -5.40 16.57
N PRO A 70 -4.32 -4.96 16.65
CA PRO A 70 -5.00 -4.86 17.93
C PRO A 70 -5.05 -6.25 18.56
N GLN A 71 -4.43 -6.39 19.73
CA GLN A 71 -4.47 -7.61 20.51
C GLN A 71 -5.94 -7.85 20.88
N GLN A 72 -6.58 -8.84 20.24
CA GLN A 72 -7.96 -9.21 20.52
C GLN A 72 -8.08 -9.62 21.99
N ASN A 73 -8.61 -8.71 22.81
CA ASN A 73 -8.79 -8.94 24.23
C ASN A 73 -10.08 -9.74 24.43
N ASN A 74 -9.99 -11.06 24.23
CA ASN A 74 -11.11 -12.01 24.31
C ASN A 74 -11.88 -11.92 25.64
N ARG A 75 -11.26 -11.39 26.70
CA ARG A 75 -11.93 -11.13 27.99
C ARG A 75 -13.01 -10.05 27.87
N LYS A 76 -12.76 -8.96 27.14
CA LYS A 76 -13.75 -7.88 26.93
C LYS A 76 -14.95 -8.36 26.11
N VAL A 77 -14.70 -9.22 25.11
CA VAL A 77 -15.75 -9.85 24.30
C VAL A 77 -16.62 -10.79 25.15
N CYS A 78 -15.99 -11.56 26.05
CA CYS A 78 -16.69 -12.47 26.95
C CYS A 78 -17.59 -11.73 27.95
N TYR A 79 -17.14 -10.61 28.52
CA TYR A 79 -17.97 -9.77 29.40
C TYR A 79 -19.15 -9.12 28.66
N LEU A 80 -18.97 -8.72 27.40
CA LEU A 80 -20.06 -8.22 26.56
C LEU A 80 -21.13 -9.29 26.30
N ALA A 81 -20.71 -10.52 25.97
CA ALA A 81 -21.61 -11.65 25.75
C ALA A 81 -22.37 -12.07 27.04
N LEU A 82 -21.70 -12.02 28.19
CA LEU A 82 -22.34 -12.28 29.49
C LEU A 82 -23.36 -11.19 29.85
N GLY A 83 -23.05 -9.92 29.55
CA GLY A 83 -23.97 -8.80 29.78
C GLY A 83 -25.26 -8.91 28.95
N THR A 84 -25.16 -9.26 27.66
CA THR A 84 -26.33 -9.42 26.79
C THR A 84 -27.20 -10.60 27.22
N LEU A 85 -26.60 -11.73 27.62
CA LEU A 85 -27.32 -12.89 28.15
C LEU A 85 -28.11 -12.53 29.41
N PHE A 86 -27.52 -11.74 30.31
CA PHE A 86 -28.16 -11.33 31.57
C PHE A 86 -29.41 -10.47 31.32
N ILE A 87 -29.35 -9.54 30.37
CA ILE A 87 -30.49 -8.72 29.95
C ILE A 87 -31.61 -9.59 29.39
N PHE A 88 -31.27 -10.60 28.58
CA PHE A 88 -32.25 -11.50 27.97
C PHE A 88 -32.96 -12.37 29.03
N ILE A 89 -32.24 -12.85 30.04
CA ILE A 89 -32.81 -13.63 31.15
C ILE A 89 -33.74 -12.78 32.00
N ILE A 90 -33.37 -11.53 32.29
CA ILE A 90 -34.25 -10.59 33.00
C ILE A 90 -35.52 -10.32 32.20
N GLY A 91 -35.40 -10.06 30.89
CA GLY A 91 -36.54 -9.85 30.00
C GLY A 91 -37.47 -11.08 29.95
N TYR A 92 -36.90 -12.28 29.89
CA TYR A 92 -37.66 -13.53 29.93
C TYR A 92 -38.40 -13.72 31.25
N LEU A 93 -37.78 -13.42 32.40
CA LEU A 93 -38.42 -13.51 33.72
C LEU A 93 -39.57 -12.51 33.88
N ILE A 94 -39.42 -11.27 33.39
CA ILE A 94 -40.49 -10.26 33.41
C ILE A 94 -41.65 -10.66 32.50
N GLY A 95 -41.34 -11.19 31.30
CA GLY A 95 -42.33 -11.74 30.39
C GLY A 95 -43.08 -12.94 30.96
N TYR A 96 -42.38 -13.81 31.68
CA TYR A 96 -42.95 -14.99 32.34
C TYR A 96 -43.92 -14.61 33.47
N VAL A 97 -43.58 -13.61 34.28
CA VAL A 97 -44.45 -13.14 35.38
C VAL A 97 -45.66 -12.35 34.86
N SER A 98 -45.52 -11.65 33.73
CA SER A 98 -46.62 -10.87 33.13
C SER A 98 -47.64 -11.72 32.36
N HIS A 99 -47.32 -12.98 32.05
CA HIS A 99 -48.19 -13.87 31.28
C HIS A 99 -48.89 -14.95 32.15
N HIS A 100 -49.42 -14.55 33.31
CA HIS A 100 -50.49 -15.32 33.95
C HIS A 100 -51.85 -14.80 33.47
N SER A 101 -52.34 -15.37 32.38
CA SER A 101 -53.70 -15.10 31.91
C SER A 101 -54.72 -15.95 32.70
N PRO A 102 -55.81 -15.37 33.25
CA PRO A 102 -57.03 -16.11 33.55
C PRO A 102 -57.77 -16.51 32.27
N ARG A 103 -58.48 -17.65 32.31
CA ARG A 103 -59.28 -18.24 31.24
C ARG A 103 -60.58 -17.48 30.92
N LYS A 104 -61.04 -17.69 29.67
CA LYS A 104 -62.41 -17.62 29.04
C LYS A 104 -62.47 -16.55 27.94
N GLU A 105 -63.11 -16.68 26.78
CA GLU A 105 -63.86 -17.70 26.00
C GLU A 105 -63.95 -17.14 24.55
N PRO A 106 -64.26 -17.93 23.49
CA PRO A 106 -64.23 -17.45 22.11
C PRO A 106 -65.58 -16.86 21.67
N ILE A 107 -65.56 -15.74 20.93
CA ILE A 107 -66.71 -15.24 20.17
C ILE A 107 -66.28 -14.94 18.72
N THR A 108 -67.20 -15.34 17.85
CA THR A 108 -67.20 -15.54 16.39
C THR A 108 -67.53 -14.26 15.59
N CYS A 109 -66.97 -14.16 14.36
CA CYS A 109 -67.35 -13.36 13.15
C CYS A 109 -67.46 -11.83 13.31
N ASP A 110 -67.12 -10.97 12.34
CA ASP A 110 -67.42 -11.01 10.91
C ASP A 110 -66.33 -10.31 10.07
N SER A 111 -66.26 -10.72 8.81
CA SER A 111 -65.49 -10.10 7.74
C SER A 111 -66.27 -8.95 7.11
N GLU A 112 -65.68 -7.76 7.10
CA GLU A 112 -66.07 -6.70 6.16
C GLU A 112 -64.82 -6.13 5.48
N GLN A 113 -64.89 -6.19 4.16
CA GLN A 113 -63.86 -5.83 3.19
C GLN A 113 -64.26 -4.44 2.67
N GLU A 114 -63.51 -3.39 3.03
CA GLU A 114 -63.63 -2.09 2.36
C GLU A 114 -62.42 -1.82 1.47
N VAL A 115 -62.74 -1.49 0.22
CA VAL A 115 -61.87 -1.31 -0.92
C VAL A 115 -61.16 0.04 -0.80
N GLY A 116 -59.87 0.01 -0.46
CA GLY A 116 -58.98 1.17 -0.57
C GLY A 116 -58.54 1.36 -2.02
N VAL A 117 -58.87 2.51 -2.60
CA VAL A 117 -58.34 3.00 -3.87
C VAL A 117 -56.83 3.17 -3.71
N ALA A 118 -56.04 2.36 -4.42
CA ALA A 118 -54.59 2.48 -4.42
C ALA A 118 -54.19 3.69 -5.29
N GLU A 119 -53.62 4.72 -4.66
CA GLU A 119 -52.67 5.61 -5.31
C GLU A 119 -51.60 4.76 -5.99
N GLU A 120 -51.24 5.10 -7.23
CA GLU A 120 -50.08 4.53 -7.91
C GLU A 120 -48.83 4.84 -7.10
N ALA A 121 -48.48 3.93 -6.19
CA ALA A 121 -47.20 3.91 -5.54
C ALA A 121 -46.15 3.75 -6.64
N VAL A 122 -45.34 4.79 -6.85
CA VAL A 122 -44.08 4.68 -7.56
C VAL A 122 -43.26 3.64 -6.82
N VAL A 123 -43.27 2.40 -7.32
CA VAL A 123 -42.45 1.31 -6.78
C VAL A 123 -41.02 1.64 -7.15
N GLU A 124 -40.32 2.36 -6.27
CA GLU A 124 -38.87 2.35 -6.24
C GLU A 124 -38.44 0.91 -5.94
N SER A 125 -38.17 0.13 -6.99
CA SER A 125 -37.59 -1.19 -6.86
C SER A 125 -36.14 -1.04 -6.40
N SER A 126 -35.93 -0.92 -5.08
CA SER A 126 -34.61 -0.91 -4.50
C SER A 126 -33.98 -2.30 -4.67
N LEU A 127 -32.89 -2.39 -5.42
CA LEU A 127 -32.10 -3.62 -5.55
C LEU A 127 -31.63 -4.08 -4.17
N SER A 128 -31.82 -5.37 -3.86
CA SER A 128 -31.29 -5.96 -2.63
C SER A 128 -29.78 -6.24 -2.77
N TRP A 129 -29.08 -6.43 -1.65
CA TRP A 129 -27.65 -6.79 -1.66
C TRP A 129 -27.36 -8.08 -2.46
N ASN A 130 -28.27 -9.05 -2.40
CA ASN A 130 -28.15 -10.30 -3.15
C ASN A 130 -28.27 -10.07 -4.66
N ASP A 131 -29.11 -9.11 -5.07
CA ASP A 131 -29.24 -8.74 -6.48
C ASP A 131 -27.96 -8.06 -6.97
N ILE A 132 -27.41 -7.11 -6.20
CA ILE A 132 -26.17 -6.40 -6.53
C ILE A 132 -24.99 -7.38 -6.65
N THR A 133 -24.83 -8.27 -5.68
CA THR A 133 -23.72 -9.25 -5.67
C THR A 133 -23.86 -10.26 -6.81
N SER A 134 -25.09 -10.70 -7.11
CA SER A 134 -25.36 -11.58 -8.25
C SER A 134 -25.05 -10.91 -9.58
N LEU A 135 -25.44 -9.64 -9.74
CA LEU A 135 -25.12 -8.86 -10.94
C LEU A 135 -23.62 -8.62 -11.09
N LEU A 136 -22.90 -8.33 -10.00
CA LEU A 136 -21.44 -8.18 -10.02
C LEU A 136 -20.77 -9.50 -10.44
N ALA A 137 -21.17 -10.63 -9.86
CA ALA A 137 -20.62 -11.93 -10.19
C ALA A 137 -20.84 -12.30 -11.66
N GLN A 138 -21.99 -11.93 -12.25
CA GLN A 138 -22.25 -12.14 -13.68
C GLN A 138 -21.33 -11.31 -14.59
N ARG A 139 -20.79 -10.18 -14.11
CA ARG A 139 -19.90 -9.30 -14.88
C ARG A 139 -18.42 -9.62 -14.71
N LEU A 140 -18.02 -10.23 -13.58
CA LEU A 140 -16.64 -10.63 -13.30
C LEU A 140 -16.29 -11.97 -13.98
N THR A 141 -16.21 -11.97 -15.31
CA THR A 141 -15.88 -13.17 -16.10
C THR A 141 -14.40 -13.20 -16.51
N PRO A 142 -13.79 -14.39 -16.66
CA PRO A 142 -12.41 -14.51 -17.14
C PRO A 142 -12.18 -13.81 -18.48
N ASP A 143 -13.13 -13.88 -19.41
CA ASP A 143 -13.02 -13.23 -20.73
C ASP A 143 -12.98 -11.69 -20.61
N ALA A 144 -13.75 -11.13 -19.68
CA ALA A 144 -13.71 -9.69 -19.39
C ALA A 144 -12.35 -9.26 -18.84
N PHE A 145 -11.73 -10.09 -17.97
CA PHE A 145 -10.37 -9.83 -17.47
C PHE A 145 -9.32 -9.98 -18.57
N ASN A 146 -9.35 -11.06 -19.34
CA ASN A 146 -8.37 -11.32 -20.39
C ASN A 146 -8.36 -10.21 -21.46
N SER A 147 -9.55 -9.75 -21.87
CA SER A 147 -9.68 -8.64 -22.81
C SER A 147 -9.10 -7.32 -22.27
N ARG A 148 -9.10 -7.10 -20.95
CA ARG A 148 -8.56 -5.88 -20.34
C ARG A 148 -7.07 -6.00 -20.03
N LEU A 149 -6.61 -7.18 -19.62
CA LEU A 149 -5.19 -7.42 -19.41
C LEU A 149 -4.40 -7.23 -20.70
N SER A 150 -4.93 -7.69 -21.85
CA SER A 150 -4.27 -7.47 -23.14
C SER A 150 -4.10 -5.99 -23.51
N ASP A 151 -4.99 -5.10 -23.05
CA ASP A 151 -4.88 -3.66 -23.29
C ASP A 151 -3.69 -3.04 -22.51
N VAL A 152 -3.35 -3.64 -21.36
CA VAL A 152 -2.31 -3.16 -20.41
C VAL A 152 -0.98 -3.88 -20.62
N GLU A 153 -0.96 -5.05 -21.27
CA GLU A 153 0.24 -5.85 -21.59
C GLU A 153 1.17 -5.22 -22.65
N GLN A 154 1.07 -3.90 -22.90
CA GLN A 154 1.99 -3.19 -23.78
C GLN A 154 3.43 -3.22 -23.23
N PRO A 155 4.46 -3.30 -24.08
CA PRO A 155 5.84 -3.36 -23.64
C PRO A 155 6.28 -2.03 -22.97
N ASP A 156 7.03 -2.16 -21.86
CA ASP A 156 7.76 -1.12 -21.13
C ASP A 156 7.01 0.22 -20.92
N HIS A 157 6.04 0.23 -19.99
CA HIS A 157 5.36 1.45 -19.50
C HIS A 157 5.98 1.99 -18.19
N VAL A 158 7.29 2.25 -18.20
CA VAL A 158 8.03 2.75 -17.02
C VAL A 158 7.46 4.11 -16.56
N ALA A 159 7.39 4.33 -15.25
CA ALA A 159 6.85 5.56 -14.66
C ALA A 159 7.43 6.84 -15.31
N GLY A 160 6.54 7.73 -15.77
CA GLY A 160 6.90 9.01 -16.42
C GLY A 160 7.36 8.88 -17.87
N SER A 161 7.30 7.69 -18.47
CA SER A 161 7.58 7.49 -19.90
C SER A 161 6.37 7.87 -20.77
N SER A 162 6.58 8.00 -22.08
CA SER A 162 5.48 8.21 -23.03
C SER A 162 4.51 7.02 -23.07
N ALA A 163 4.98 5.79 -22.82
CA ALA A 163 4.14 4.60 -22.77
C ALA A 163 3.23 4.59 -21.53
N ASP A 164 3.73 5.05 -20.39
CA ASP A 164 2.94 5.27 -19.17
C ASP A 164 1.82 6.30 -19.40
N GLY A 165 2.13 7.42 -20.07
CA GLY A 165 1.11 8.42 -20.45
C GLY A 165 0.07 7.92 -21.47
N ILE A 166 0.43 6.98 -22.35
CA ILE A 166 -0.54 6.31 -23.23
C ILE A 166 -1.49 5.43 -22.40
N LEU A 167 -0.96 4.69 -21.42
CA LEU A 167 -1.76 3.88 -20.51
C LEU A 167 -2.71 4.75 -19.66
N GLU A 168 -2.24 5.90 -19.16
CA GLU A 168 -3.07 6.91 -18.48
C GLU A 168 -4.27 7.29 -19.34
N TYR A 169 -4.04 7.65 -20.60
CA TYR A 169 -5.10 8.01 -21.54
C TYR A 169 -6.11 6.88 -21.75
N HIS A 170 -5.65 5.63 -21.90
CA HIS A 170 -6.54 4.47 -22.06
C HIS A 170 -7.43 4.23 -20.84
N VAL A 171 -6.88 4.39 -19.63
CA VAL A 171 -7.66 4.27 -18.38
C VAL A 171 -8.67 5.41 -18.28
N PHE A 172 -8.26 6.65 -18.58
CA PHE A 172 -9.13 7.81 -18.55
C PHE A 172 -10.30 7.68 -19.53
N ASP A 173 -10.03 7.27 -20.77
CA ASP A 173 -11.04 7.04 -21.81
C ASP A 173 -11.98 5.88 -21.42
N SER A 174 -11.43 4.81 -20.83
CA SER A 174 -12.23 3.71 -20.29
C SER A 174 -13.24 4.19 -19.24
N PHE A 175 -12.82 5.05 -18.30
CA PHE A 175 -13.75 5.65 -17.33
C PHE A 175 -14.80 6.55 -17.99
N LYS A 176 -14.42 7.37 -18.98
CA LYS A 176 -15.40 8.16 -19.75
C LYS A 176 -16.41 7.27 -20.49
N SER A 177 -15.97 6.18 -21.10
CA SER A 177 -16.84 5.22 -21.81
C SER A 177 -17.87 4.54 -20.91
N LEU A 178 -17.58 4.46 -19.60
CA LEU A 178 -18.47 3.94 -18.56
C LEU A 178 -19.37 5.03 -17.94
N GLU A 179 -19.46 6.20 -18.58
CA GLU A 179 -20.24 7.35 -18.12
C GLU A 179 -19.81 7.83 -16.71
N MET A 180 -18.51 7.73 -16.41
CA MET A 180 -17.90 8.28 -15.20
C MET A 180 -17.32 9.68 -15.47
N GLU A 181 -17.02 10.40 -14.39
CA GLU A 181 -16.37 11.71 -14.41
C GLU A 181 -14.94 11.61 -13.87
N PRO A 182 -13.98 11.08 -14.64
CA PRO A 182 -12.60 10.99 -14.21
C PRO A 182 -11.90 12.35 -14.24
N TRP A 183 -10.89 12.49 -13.37
CA TRP A 183 -9.93 13.60 -13.33
C TRP A 183 -8.51 13.03 -13.27
N THR A 184 -7.52 13.84 -13.64
CA THR A 184 -6.10 13.49 -13.57
C THR A 184 -5.44 14.26 -12.44
N ASP A 185 -4.57 13.59 -11.69
CA ASP A 185 -3.74 14.18 -10.65
C ASP A 185 -2.25 14.01 -11.03
N ILE A 186 -1.52 15.12 -11.14
CA ILE A 186 -0.16 15.15 -11.72
C ILE A 186 0.84 15.61 -10.66
N HIS A 187 1.88 14.81 -10.46
CA HIS A 187 2.96 15.09 -9.53
C HIS A 187 4.31 15.10 -10.25
N TYR A 188 5.19 16.03 -9.87
CA TYR A 188 6.53 16.15 -10.42
C TYR A 188 7.54 15.57 -9.44
N VAL A 189 7.91 14.31 -9.63
CA VAL A 189 8.79 13.56 -8.75
C VAL A 189 10.13 13.24 -9.41
N GLN A 190 11.20 13.20 -8.62
CA GLN A 190 12.51 12.83 -9.13
C GLN A 190 12.71 11.32 -9.10
N LEU A 191 12.68 10.69 -10.28
CA LEU A 191 12.95 9.26 -10.44
C LEU A 191 14.43 9.00 -10.75
N GLN A 192 14.96 7.87 -10.27
CA GLN A 192 16.28 7.38 -10.65
C GLN A 192 16.17 6.35 -11.77
N THR A 193 16.96 6.53 -12.82
CA THR A 193 17.05 5.62 -13.96
C THR A 193 18.50 5.22 -14.24
N ALA A 194 18.69 4.10 -14.92
CA ALA A 194 20.01 3.66 -15.34
C ALA A 194 20.59 4.61 -16.41
N ASN A 195 21.90 4.86 -16.36
CA ASN A 195 22.59 5.68 -17.35
C ASN A 195 22.95 4.86 -18.59
N SER A 196 22.33 5.15 -19.73
CA SER A 196 22.56 4.43 -20.99
C SER A 196 23.97 4.59 -21.57
N GLN A 197 24.64 5.72 -21.30
CA GLN A 197 26.01 5.98 -21.75
C GLN A 197 27.07 5.38 -20.83
N LYS A 198 26.73 5.21 -19.55
CA LYS A 198 27.62 4.67 -18.50
C LYS A 198 26.89 3.57 -17.73
N PRO A 199 26.74 2.37 -18.34
CA PRO A 199 26.00 1.28 -17.73
C PRO A 199 26.72 0.75 -16.48
N ASN A 200 25.93 0.23 -15.54
CA ASN A 200 26.45 -0.38 -14.32
C ASN A 200 27.21 -1.68 -14.66
N ARG A 201 28.32 -1.92 -13.96
CA ARG A 201 29.20 -3.08 -14.19
C ARG A 201 29.57 -3.75 -12.89
N VAL A 202 29.65 -5.08 -12.92
CA VAL A 202 30.12 -5.89 -11.80
C VAL A 202 31.37 -6.63 -12.23
N MET A 203 32.45 -6.46 -11.46
CA MET A 203 33.78 -7.00 -11.77
C MET A 203 34.26 -7.92 -10.64
N ILE A 204 34.95 -8.99 -10.99
CA ILE A 204 35.76 -9.79 -10.06
C ILE A 204 37.22 -9.64 -10.51
N GLY A 205 38.02 -8.93 -9.71
CA GLY A 205 39.38 -8.57 -10.11
C GLY A 205 39.38 -7.71 -11.38
N GLN A 206 39.93 -8.25 -12.48
CA GLN A 206 39.92 -7.61 -13.79
C GLN A 206 38.85 -8.17 -14.75
N GLU A 207 38.16 -9.23 -14.35
CA GLU A 207 37.15 -9.89 -15.17
C GLU A 207 35.78 -9.25 -14.98
N GLU A 208 35.08 -9.00 -16.08
CA GLU A 208 33.69 -8.53 -16.05
C GLU A 208 32.73 -9.71 -15.88
N VAL A 209 32.06 -9.75 -14.73
CA VAL A 209 31.07 -10.78 -14.41
C VAL A 209 29.78 -10.54 -15.19
N GLY A 210 29.41 -9.28 -15.33
CA GLY A 210 28.25 -8.84 -16.10
C GLY A 210 28.04 -7.34 -16.09
N GLN A 211 27.20 -6.91 -17.01
CA GLN A 211 26.69 -5.55 -17.16
C GLN A 211 25.17 -5.60 -17.03
N PRO A 212 24.62 -5.61 -15.80
CA PRO A 212 23.18 -5.76 -15.58
C PRO A 212 22.41 -4.64 -16.25
N LYS A 213 21.32 -4.98 -16.93
CA LYS A 213 20.34 -3.97 -17.39
C LYS A 213 19.36 -3.61 -16.26
N GLY A 214 19.07 -4.57 -15.40
CA GLY A 214 18.35 -4.34 -14.15
C GLY A 214 19.07 -3.33 -13.27
N TYR A 215 18.32 -2.57 -12.49
CA TYR A 215 18.89 -1.67 -11.49
C TYR A 215 17.97 -1.53 -10.29
N LEU A 216 18.55 -1.05 -9.19
CA LEU A 216 17.82 -0.72 -7.96
C LEU A 216 17.73 0.80 -7.85
N ALA A 217 16.54 1.35 -8.08
CA ALA A 217 16.27 2.78 -7.94
C ALA A 217 16.57 3.26 -6.51
N TYR A 218 17.05 4.50 -6.39
CA TYR A 218 17.49 5.13 -5.15
C TYR A 218 18.78 4.57 -4.55
N SER A 219 19.48 3.69 -5.27
CA SER A 219 20.83 3.25 -4.92
C SER A 219 21.82 4.41 -4.99
N ALA A 220 22.77 4.45 -4.05
CA ALA A 220 23.87 5.41 -4.08
C ALA A 220 24.65 5.27 -5.40
N THR A 221 25.25 6.36 -5.87
CA THR A 221 26.04 6.37 -7.11
C THR A 221 27.53 6.42 -6.81
N GLY A 222 28.33 5.73 -7.60
CA GLY A 222 29.78 5.67 -7.40
C GLY A 222 30.39 4.31 -7.73
N LYS A 223 31.56 4.05 -7.15
CA LYS A 223 32.31 2.81 -7.29
C LYS A 223 32.73 2.34 -5.91
N ALA A 224 32.49 1.06 -5.61
CA ALA A 224 32.96 0.40 -4.41
C ALA A 224 33.67 -0.90 -4.78
N GLN A 225 34.57 -1.32 -3.91
CA GLN A 225 35.31 -2.57 -4.02
C GLN A 225 35.53 -3.13 -2.63
N GLY A 226 35.45 -4.44 -2.51
CA GLY A 226 35.61 -5.15 -1.25
C GLY A 226 35.68 -6.65 -1.47
N LYS A 227 35.96 -7.39 -0.39
CA LYS A 227 35.87 -8.85 -0.40
C LYS A 227 34.42 -9.27 -0.62
N ALA A 228 34.18 -10.25 -1.49
CA ALA A 228 32.85 -10.82 -1.68
C ALA A 228 32.45 -11.68 -0.47
N VAL A 229 31.26 -11.45 0.08
CA VAL A 229 30.67 -12.24 1.17
C VAL A 229 29.26 -12.66 0.78
N TYR A 230 28.90 -13.91 1.00
CA TYR A 230 27.54 -14.38 0.79
C TYR A 230 26.70 -14.17 2.05
N GLY A 231 25.58 -13.46 1.93
CA GLY A 231 24.72 -13.05 3.04
C GLY A 231 23.34 -13.67 3.09
N ASN A 232 23.09 -14.73 2.31
CA ASN A 232 21.78 -15.37 2.17
C ASN A 232 20.68 -14.33 1.86
N TYR A 233 19.62 -14.20 2.65
CA TYR A 233 18.56 -13.21 2.41
C TYR A 233 18.88 -11.84 3.05
N GLY A 234 19.96 -11.70 3.82
CA GLY A 234 20.25 -10.45 4.53
C GLY A 234 19.23 -10.11 5.62
N SER A 235 18.56 -11.13 6.16
CA SER A 235 17.71 -10.98 7.35
C SER A 235 18.57 -10.73 8.58
N GLN A 236 17.96 -10.25 9.68
CA GLN A 236 18.71 -10.06 10.92
C GLN A 236 19.33 -11.37 11.42
N GLU A 237 18.63 -12.50 11.25
CA GLU A 237 19.10 -13.83 11.60
C GLU A 237 20.31 -14.26 10.76
N ASP A 238 20.28 -14.02 9.45
CA ASP A 238 21.41 -14.30 8.56
C ASP A 238 22.66 -13.50 9.00
N LEU A 239 22.48 -12.22 9.35
CA LEU A 239 23.57 -11.36 9.78
C LEU A 239 24.12 -11.75 11.16
N MET A 240 23.26 -12.15 12.10
CA MET A 240 23.70 -12.71 13.39
C MET A 240 24.47 -14.02 13.21
N LEU A 241 24.10 -14.86 12.25
CA LEU A 241 24.83 -16.07 11.91
C LEU A 241 26.24 -15.75 11.38
N LEU A 242 26.37 -14.80 10.46
CA LEU A 242 27.67 -14.37 9.95
C LEU A 242 28.58 -13.82 11.05
N GLN A 243 28.03 -13.05 12.00
CA GLN A 243 28.77 -12.58 13.17
C GLN A 243 29.23 -13.74 14.06
N THR A 244 28.37 -14.74 14.27
CA THR A 244 28.72 -15.94 15.05
C THR A 244 29.84 -16.74 14.37
N LEU A 245 29.84 -16.78 13.04
CA LEU A 245 30.90 -17.37 12.21
C LEU A 245 32.15 -16.48 12.10
N LYS A 246 32.17 -15.31 12.76
CA LYS A 246 33.27 -14.34 12.77
C LYS A 246 33.65 -13.82 11.37
N VAL A 247 32.66 -13.68 10.50
CA VAL A 247 32.83 -13.06 9.18
C VAL A 247 32.77 -11.54 9.34
N GLU A 248 33.84 -10.85 8.96
CA GLU A 248 33.89 -9.38 8.93
C GLU A 248 33.15 -8.85 7.70
N LEU A 249 32.17 -7.97 7.93
CA LEU A 249 31.33 -7.38 6.89
C LEU A 249 31.72 -5.93 6.53
N ASN A 250 32.44 -5.25 7.41
CA ASN A 250 32.87 -3.88 7.17
C ASN A 250 33.77 -3.81 5.92
N GLY A 251 33.46 -2.90 5.00
CA GLY A 251 34.16 -2.71 3.73
C GLY A 251 33.96 -3.83 2.69
N THR A 252 33.14 -4.84 2.96
CA THR A 252 32.88 -5.96 2.05
C THR A 252 31.80 -5.67 1.02
N VAL A 253 31.81 -6.43 -0.08
CA VAL A 253 30.70 -6.48 -1.04
C VAL A 253 29.86 -7.70 -0.72
N ILE A 254 28.63 -7.50 -0.28
CA ILE A 254 27.76 -8.59 0.14
C ILE A 254 26.81 -9.02 -0.99
N LEU A 255 26.72 -10.33 -1.23
CA LEU A 255 25.81 -10.94 -2.20
C LEU A 255 24.60 -11.52 -1.45
N LEU A 256 23.41 -11.05 -1.82
CA LEU A 256 22.13 -11.41 -1.22
C LEU A 256 21.17 -12.02 -2.24
N ARG A 257 20.28 -12.87 -1.75
CA ARG A 257 19.14 -13.42 -2.48
C ARG A 257 17.92 -12.52 -2.28
N ALA A 258 17.29 -12.11 -3.36
CA ALA A 258 15.98 -11.46 -3.29
C ALA A 258 14.96 -12.44 -2.68
N THR A 259 14.15 -11.95 -1.76
CA THR A 259 13.06 -12.73 -1.13
C THR A 259 11.78 -11.94 -1.12
N GLY A 260 10.64 -12.63 -1.10
CA GLY A 260 9.33 -12.01 -0.91
C GLY A 260 9.02 -11.65 0.55
N GLN A 261 9.87 -12.05 1.51
CA GLN A 261 9.61 -11.85 2.94
C GLN A 261 10.04 -10.48 3.46
N ILE A 262 11.16 -9.95 2.95
CA ILE A 262 11.69 -8.62 3.28
C ILE A 262 11.98 -7.86 1.98
N SER A 263 11.71 -6.56 1.97
CA SER A 263 11.91 -5.73 0.77
C SER A 263 13.38 -5.56 0.44
N LEU A 264 13.69 -5.28 -0.83
CA LEU A 264 15.06 -4.96 -1.28
C LEU A 264 15.65 -3.79 -0.47
N ALA A 265 14.85 -2.76 -0.18
CA ALA A 265 15.23 -1.64 0.68
C ALA A 265 15.62 -2.10 2.09
N GLN A 266 14.84 -3.00 2.70
CA GLN A 266 15.15 -3.54 4.02
C GLN A 266 16.43 -4.38 4.02
N GLN A 267 16.62 -5.22 2.99
CA GLN A 267 17.84 -6.00 2.82
C GLN A 267 19.07 -5.10 2.78
N VAL A 268 19.04 -4.05 1.95
CA VAL A 268 20.12 -3.07 1.84
C VAL A 268 20.34 -2.32 3.15
N ALA A 269 19.27 -1.86 3.81
CA ALA A 269 19.38 -1.14 5.08
C ALA A 269 20.01 -1.98 6.19
N ASN A 270 19.64 -3.27 6.30
CA ASN A 270 20.18 -4.18 7.30
C ASN A 270 21.70 -4.35 7.17
N VAL A 271 22.19 -4.56 5.94
CA VAL A 271 23.62 -4.77 5.70
C VAL A 271 24.41 -3.47 5.69
N ALA A 272 23.81 -2.36 5.26
CA ALA A 272 24.42 -1.03 5.31
C ALA A 272 24.78 -0.63 6.75
N ALA A 273 23.94 -0.98 7.71
CA ALA A 273 24.21 -0.74 9.14
C ALA A 273 25.47 -1.45 9.66
N LEU A 274 25.97 -2.48 8.94
CA LEU A 274 27.19 -3.22 9.28
C LEU A 274 28.42 -2.73 8.51
N GLY A 275 28.32 -1.63 7.77
CA GLY A 275 29.45 -0.98 7.10
C GLY A 275 29.89 -1.67 5.81
N VAL A 276 29.02 -2.46 5.15
CA VAL A 276 29.34 -3.01 3.82
C VAL A 276 29.58 -1.89 2.80
N SER A 277 30.47 -2.12 1.84
CA SER A 277 30.80 -1.13 0.81
C SER A 277 29.84 -1.17 -0.37
N ALA A 278 29.30 -2.34 -0.71
CA ALA A 278 28.25 -2.51 -1.71
C ALA A 278 27.41 -3.76 -1.47
N VAL A 279 26.22 -3.78 -2.08
CA VAL A 279 25.24 -4.86 -2.02
C VAL A 279 24.90 -5.31 -3.42
N LEU A 280 25.00 -6.62 -3.67
CA LEU A 280 24.53 -7.26 -4.88
C LEU A 280 23.32 -8.13 -4.53
N ILE A 281 22.23 -8.01 -5.28
CA ILE A 281 21.01 -8.79 -5.06
C ILE A 281 20.67 -9.58 -6.32
N TYR A 282 20.44 -10.89 -6.19
CA TYR A 282 20.01 -11.73 -7.31
C TYR A 282 18.76 -12.53 -6.95
N LEU A 283 17.97 -12.89 -7.96
CA LEU A 283 16.87 -13.83 -7.79
C LEU A 283 17.43 -15.26 -7.83
N ASP A 284 17.13 -16.10 -6.85
CA ASP A 284 17.67 -17.47 -6.81
C ASP A 284 16.77 -18.44 -7.58
N PRO A 285 17.30 -19.21 -8.56
CA PRO A 285 16.55 -20.25 -9.27
C PRO A 285 16.00 -21.37 -8.37
N LYS A 286 16.49 -21.50 -7.13
CA LYS A 286 15.93 -22.43 -6.14
C LYS A 286 14.60 -21.96 -5.56
N ASP A 287 14.40 -20.64 -5.44
CA ASP A 287 13.19 -20.07 -4.87
C ASP A 287 12.13 -19.79 -5.95
N TYR A 288 12.58 -19.45 -7.16
CA TYR A 288 11.71 -19.01 -8.24
C TYR A 288 12.03 -19.75 -9.55
N LYS A 289 11.00 -20.00 -10.38
CA LYS A 289 11.16 -20.58 -11.72
C LYS A 289 11.22 -19.47 -12.76
N PHE A 290 12.39 -19.24 -13.34
CA PHE A 290 12.63 -18.19 -14.35
C PHE A 290 13.90 -18.49 -15.15
N GLN A 291 14.20 -17.68 -16.17
CA GLN A 291 15.43 -17.83 -16.95
C GLN A 291 16.61 -17.22 -16.20
N PRO A 292 17.79 -17.88 -16.10
CA PRO A 292 18.90 -17.35 -15.32
C PRO A 292 19.45 -15.98 -15.74
N THR A 293 19.12 -15.53 -16.96
CA THR A 293 19.47 -14.22 -17.53
C THR A 293 18.41 -13.14 -17.29
N THR A 294 17.32 -13.46 -16.60
CA THR A 294 16.27 -12.48 -16.28
C THR A 294 16.84 -11.38 -15.40
N GLU A 295 16.59 -10.14 -15.81
CA GLU A 295 16.99 -8.93 -15.11
C GLU A 295 16.00 -8.63 -13.97
N LEU A 296 16.53 -8.13 -12.85
CA LEU A 296 15.72 -7.74 -11.70
C LEU A 296 15.72 -6.21 -11.57
N TYR A 297 14.52 -5.62 -11.50
CA TYR A 297 14.31 -4.21 -11.24
C TYR A 297 13.65 -4.04 -9.87
N GLY A 298 13.92 -2.91 -9.21
CA GLY A 298 13.29 -2.59 -7.93
C GLY A 298 13.78 -1.26 -7.40
N HIS A 299 13.46 -0.96 -6.14
CA HIS A 299 13.94 0.22 -5.45
C HIS A 299 14.48 -0.13 -4.06
N VAL A 300 15.37 0.70 -3.55
CA VAL A 300 16.04 0.52 -2.25
C VAL A 300 15.81 1.67 -1.28
N HIS A 301 14.85 2.55 -1.59
CA HIS A 301 14.34 3.55 -0.64
C HIS A 301 13.49 2.88 0.44
N LEU A 302 13.94 2.99 1.70
CA LEU A 302 13.23 2.50 2.87
C LEU A 302 12.19 3.54 3.32
N GLY A 303 11.16 3.70 2.52
CA GLY A 303 10.07 4.66 2.72
C GLY A 303 9.04 4.55 1.60
N SER A 304 8.15 5.53 1.54
CA SER A 304 7.15 5.67 0.48
C SER A 304 7.10 7.10 -0.01
N GLY A 305 6.55 7.28 -1.22
CA GLY A 305 6.46 8.60 -1.88
C GLY A 305 7.78 9.07 -2.48
N ASP A 306 7.85 10.35 -2.79
CA ASP A 306 9.06 10.99 -3.30
C ASP A 306 10.09 11.13 -2.17
N PRO A 307 11.27 10.51 -2.29
CA PRO A 307 12.31 10.60 -1.26
C PRO A 307 12.90 11.99 -1.11
N PHE A 308 12.64 12.94 -2.01
CA PHE A 308 13.19 14.30 -1.97
C PHE A 308 12.22 15.36 -1.42
N THR A 309 10.97 14.96 -1.13
CA THR A 309 9.94 15.81 -0.50
C THR A 309 9.18 15.04 0.60
N PRO A 310 9.89 14.46 1.60
CA PRO A 310 9.24 13.63 2.61
C PRO A 310 8.20 14.44 3.39
N GLY A 311 6.95 13.96 3.38
CA GLY A 311 5.84 14.58 4.11
C GLY A 311 5.10 15.69 3.36
N PHE A 312 5.50 16.03 2.14
CA PHE A 312 4.86 17.07 1.33
C PHE A 312 4.66 16.62 -0.13
N PRO A 313 3.61 17.10 -0.81
CA PRO A 313 3.43 16.84 -2.24
C PRO A 313 4.56 17.44 -3.08
N SER A 314 4.97 16.73 -4.13
CA SER A 314 6.02 17.17 -5.06
C SER A 314 5.45 18.00 -6.21
N PHE A 315 5.94 19.22 -6.36
CA PHE A 315 5.57 20.17 -7.42
C PHE A 315 6.76 20.50 -8.32
N ASN A 316 6.49 20.95 -9.55
CA ASN A 316 7.53 21.35 -10.53
C ASN A 316 8.49 22.42 -9.98
N HIS A 317 8.01 23.24 -9.05
CA HIS A 317 8.76 24.31 -8.37
C HIS A 317 8.55 24.23 -6.86
N THR A 318 8.91 23.10 -6.24
CA THR A 318 8.93 23.00 -4.78
C THR A 318 9.78 24.14 -4.21
N GLN A 319 9.15 25.04 -3.45
CA GLN A 319 9.82 26.13 -2.75
C GLN A 319 10.75 25.62 -1.63
N PHE A 320 10.54 24.38 -1.21
CA PHE A 320 11.38 23.73 -0.22
C PHE A 320 12.70 23.26 -0.86
N PRO A 321 13.86 23.58 -0.25
CA PRO A 321 15.11 22.97 -0.68
C PRO A 321 14.97 21.44 -0.59
N PRO A 322 15.48 20.68 -1.58
CA PRO A 322 15.33 19.24 -1.61
C PRO A 322 15.89 18.64 -0.33
N THR A 323 15.00 18.06 0.47
CA THR A 323 15.36 17.41 1.74
C THR A 323 15.37 15.92 1.48
N GLN A 324 16.51 15.28 1.70
CA GLN A 324 16.66 13.86 1.44
C GLN A 324 16.02 13.04 2.56
N SER A 325 15.15 12.11 2.18
CA SER A 325 14.59 11.11 3.07
C SER A 325 15.70 10.32 3.76
N SER A 326 15.57 10.12 5.07
CA SER A 326 16.47 9.27 5.86
C SER A 326 16.44 7.79 5.45
N GLY A 327 15.43 7.38 4.68
CA GLY A 327 15.32 6.03 4.10
C GLY A 327 16.15 5.82 2.83
N LEU A 328 16.85 6.82 2.31
CA LEU A 328 17.73 6.64 1.15
C LEU A 328 19.02 5.90 1.59
N PRO A 329 19.43 4.84 0.87
CA PRO A 329 20.65 4.12 1.21
C PRO A 329 21.88 4.94 0.86
N THR A 330 22.88 4.90 1.75
CA THR A 330 24.21 5.49 1.50
C THR A 330 25.15 4.54 0.77
N VAL A 331 24.81 3.25 0.73
CA VAL A 331 25.61 2.19 0.10
C VAL A 331 25.17 1.94 -1.34
N LEU A 332 26.11 1.51 -2.17
CA LEU A 332 25.83 1.05 -3.53
C LEU A 332 25.06 -0.26 -3.48
N ALA A 333 23.89 -0.30 -4.12
CA ALA A 333 23.08 -1.50 -4.29
C ALA A 333 22.82 -1.75 -5.78
N GLN A 334 23.02 -2.99 -6.24
CA GLN A 334 22.82 -3.36 -7.64
C GLN A 334 22.18 -4.75 -7.73
N SER A 335 21.16 -4.89 -8.58
CA SER A 335 20.61 -6.18 -8.93
C SER A 335 21.46 -6.86 -9.99
N ILE A 336 21.59 -8.18 -9.92
CA ILE A 336 22.31 -8.99 -10.91
C ILE A 336 21.49 -10.21 -11.30
N THR A 337 21.80 -10.77 -12.47
CA THR A 337 21.18 -12.01 -12.94
C THR A 337 21.66 -13.21 -12.13
N ALA A 338 20.87 -14.29 -12.09
CA ALA A 338 21.29 -15.53 -11.45
C ALA A 338 22.54 -16.13 -12.11
N ALA A 339 22.70 -15.95 -13.42
CA ALA A 339 23.91 -16.36 -14.14
C ALA A 339 25.15 -15.59 -13.68
N SER A 340 25.05 -14.27 -13.46
CA SER A 340 26.14 -13.47 -12.89
C SER A 340 26.45 -13.86 -11.45
N ALA A 341 25.43 -14.10 -10.62
CA ALA A 341 25.60 -14.55 -9.25
C ALA A 341 26.31 -15.91 -9.17
N ALA A 342 25.98 -16.85 -10.06
CA ALA A 342 26.64 -18.15 -10.12
C ALA A 342 28.15 -18.02 -10.34
N LYS A 343 28.59 -17.11 -11.23
CA LYS A 343 30.02 -16.83 -11.46
C LYS A 343 30.73 -16.21 -10.24
N ILE A 344 30.01 -15.49 -9.39
CA ILE A 344 30.57 -14.93 -8.14
C ILE A 344 30.73 -16.01 -7.07
N LEU A 345 29.85 -17.03 -7.09
CA LEU A 345 29.79 -18.08 -6.07
C LEU A 345 30.72 -19.27 -6.36
N THR A 346 31.25 -19.41 -7.58
CA THR A 346 32.17 -20.48 -8.00
C THR A 346 33.62 -20.14 -7.76
#